data_AF-A0A2H3B0Z7-F1
#
_entry.id   AF-A0A2H3B0Z7-F1
#
_cell.length_a   1.000
_cell.length_b   1.000
_cell.length_c   1.000
_cell.angle_alpha   90.00
_cell.angle_beta   90.00
_cell.angle_gamma   90.00
#
_symmetry.space_group_name_H-M   'P 1'
#
loop_
_entity.id
_entity.type
_entity.pdbx_description
1 polymer ?
#
loop_
_entity_poly.entity_id
_entity_poly.type
_entity_poly.pdbx_seq_one_letter_code
_entity_poly.pdbx_strand_id
1 'polypeptide(L)'
;MKPFIDLVVKECVKHLMLVTATTMVDGYLLIGLKVHEYLLSLNVGHAVLRPSWFFTHFLMAHLQTIKGKNMIISMSGDGKIEITSDDLTVSSLTDKKSHDMGHIITGLELLSYDDVATVFTEMLG
;
A
#
# COMPACT_ATOMS: atom_id res chain seq x y z
N MET A 1 4.61 4.55 17.50
CA MET A 1 3.44 3.67 17.17
C MET A 1 2.76 3.11 18.40
N LYS A 2 3.43 2.30 19.24
CA LYS A 2 2.78 1.68 20.43
C LYS A 2 1.98 2.66 21.32
N PRO A 3 2.50 3.82 21.78
CA PRO A 3 1.73 4.71 22.65
C PRO A 3 0.45 5.27 22.00
N PHE A 4 0.47 5.46 20.67
CA PHE A 4 -0.70 5.90 19.92
C PHE A 4 -1.75 4.78 19.84
N ILE A 5 -1.32 3.55 19.59
CA ILE A 5 -2.20 2.37 19.57
C ILE A 5 -2.84 2.17 20.96
N ASP A 6 -2.06 2.31 22.02
CA ASP A 6 -2.56 2.18 23.40
C ASP A 6 -3.63 3.24 23.71
N LEU A 7 -3.42 4.47 23.24
CA LEU A 7 -4.38 5.55 23.40
C LEU A 7 -5.69 5.26 22.67
N VAL A 8 -5.65 4.86 21.39
CA VAL A 8 -6.88 4.61 20.62
C VAL A 8 -7.66 3.38 21.12
N VAL A 9 -6.96 2.35 21.62
CA VAL A 9 -7.61 1.21 22.28
C VAL A 9 -8.30 1.64 23.57
N LYS A 10 -7.68 2.53 24.35
CA LYS A 10 -8.27 3.11 25.56
C LYS A 10 -9.53 3.95 25.26
N GLU A 11 -9.55 4.65 24.13
CA GLU A 11 -10.71 5.43 23.66
C GLU A 11 -11.80 4.56 22.99
N CYS A 12 -11.76 3.23 23.18
CA CYS A 12 -12.78 2.28 22.70
C CYS A 12 -12.94 2.23 21.17
N VAL A 13 -11.86 2.45 20.41
CA VAL A 13 -11.87 2.19 18.97
C VAL A 13 -12.15 0.71 18.71
N LYS A 14 -13.13 0.45 17.83
CA LYS A 14 -13.61 -0.91 17.53
C LYS A 14 -12.69 -1.68 16.59
N HIS A 15 -12.10 -0.99 15.62
CA HIS A 15 -11.30 -1.59 14.55
C HIS A 15 -10.05 -0.76 14.26
N LEU A 16 -8.91 -1.42 14.07
CA LEU A 16 -7.66 -0.80 13.65
C LEU A 16 -7.23 -1.31 12.28
N MET A 17 -6.78 -0.41 11.42
CA MET A 17 -6.21 -0.76 10.11
C MET A 17 -4.74 -0.42 10.08
N LEU A 18 -3.91 -1.37 9.66
CA LEU A 18 -2.49 -1.17 9.40
C LEU A 18 -2.22 -1.32 7.90
N VAL A 19 -1.72 -0.28 7.26
CA VAL A 19 -1.26 -0.33 5.86
C VAL A 19 0.26 -0.49 5.83
N THR A 20 0.73 -1.47 5.07
CA THR A 20 2.15 -1.80 4.88
C THR A 20 2.46 -1.89 3.38
N ALA A 21 3.15 -2.95 2.91
CA ALA A 21 3.38 -3.19 1.49
C ALA A 21 3.56 -4.69 1.23
N THR A 22 3.33 -5.15 -0.01
CA THR A 22 3.61 -6.53 -0.44
C THR A 22 5.05 -6.96 -0.18
N THR A 23 5.99 -6.03 -0.38
CA THR A 23 7.44 -6.22 -0.13
C THR A 23 7.79 -6.44 1.33
N MET A 24 6.88 -6.15 2.26
CA MET A 24 7.06 -6.45 3.69
C MET A 24 6.70 -7.91 3.97
N VAL A 25 7.66 -8.81 3.77
CA VAL A 25 7.57 -10.24 4.15
C VAL A 25 8.20 -10.44 5.54
N ASP A 26 7.71 -11.43 6.28
CA ASP A 26 8.25 -11.83 7.58
C ASP A 26 9.77 -12.03 7.51
N GLY A 27 10.51 -11.42 8.44
CA GLY A 27 11.97 -11.46 8.50
C GLY A 27 12.71 -10.24 7.92
N TYR A 28 12.04 -9.33 7.21
CA TYR A 28 12.64 -8.04 6.84
C TYR A 28 12.61 -7.05 8.01
N LEU A 29 13.75 -6.41 8.27
CA LEU A 29 14.07 -5.51 9.39
C LEU A 29 13.37 -4.15 9.29
N LEU A 30 12.04 -4.14 9.11
CA LEU A 30 11.25 -2.93 8.91
C LEU A 30 10.12 -2.84 9.93
N ILE A 31 9.85 -1.59 10.34
CA ILE A 31 8.98 -1.16 11.45
C ILE A 31 7.57 -1.80 11.41
N GLY A 32 7.11 -2.25 10.24
CA GLY A 32 5.81 -2.90 10.04
C GLY A 32 5.61 -4.19 10.83
N LEU A 33 6.63 -5.06 10.95
CA LEU A 33 6.47 -6.37 11.60
C LEU A 33 6.15 -6.25 13.09
N LYS A 34 6.88 -5.40 13.82
CA LYS A 34 6.66 -5.18 15.25
C LYS A 34 5.31 -4.52 15.54
N VAL A 35 4.81 -3.68 14.62
CA VAL A 35 3.48 -3.07 14.76
C VAL A 35 2.40 -4.11 14.47
N HIS A 36 2.59 -4.97 13.49
CA HIS A 36 1.70 -6.09 13.19
C HIS A 36 1.61 -7.04 14.39
N GLU A 37 2.75 -7.53 14.91
CA GLU A 37 2.80 -8.39 16.10
C GLU A 37 2.10 -7.74 17.29
N TYR A 38 2.32 -6.44 17.48
CA TYR A 38 1.66 -5.71 18.56
C TYR A 38 0.15 -5.66 18.38
N LEU A 39 -0.35 -5.39 17.16
CA LEU A 39 -1.78 -5.40 16.87
C LEU A 39 -2.41 -6.77 17.12
N LEU A 40 -1.74 -7.87 16.73
CA LEU A 40 -2.22 -9.23 16.99
C LEU A 40 -2.27 -9.58 18.49
N SER A 41 -1.43 -8.94 19.31
CA SER A 41 -1.46 -9.13 20.76
C SER A 41 -2.63 -8.42 21.45
N LEU A 42 -3.33 -7.52 20.75
CA LEU A 42 -4.46 -6.75 21.27
C LEU A 42 -5.77 -7.45 20.94
N ASN A 43 -6.72 -7.45 21.88
CA ASN A 43 -8.07 -7.98 21.66
C ASN A 43 -8.99 -6.93 21.00
N VAL A 44 -8.55 -6.38 19.87
CA VAL A 44 -9.27 -5.38 19.07
C VAL A 44 -9.38 -5.90 17.64
N GLY A 45 -10.51 -5.63 16.98
CA GLY A 45 -10.66 -6.01 15.59
C GLY A 45 -9.59 -5.31 14.74
N HIS A 46 -8.98 -6.02 13.80
CA HIS A 46 -7.93 -5.48 12.97
C HIS A 46 -8.00 -5.91 11.51
N ALA A 47 -7.41 -5.10 10.63
CA ALA A 47 -7.10 -5.47 9.26
C ALA A 47 -5.69 -5.02 8.92
N VAL A 48 -4.86 -5.93 8.39
CA VAL A 48 -3.52 -5.58 7.90
C VAL A 48 -3.52 -5.61 6.39
N LEU A 49 -3.31 -4.47 5.76
CA LEU A 49 -3.26 -4.35 4.31
C LEU A 49 -1.80 -4.32 3.85
N ARG A 50 -1.47 -5.19 2.90
CA ARG A 50 -0.19 -5.28 2.21
C ARG A 50 -0.41 -4.96 0.72
N PRO A 51 -0.62 -3.68 0.37
CA PRO A 51 -0.80 -3.29 -1.01
C PRO A 51 0.48 -3.38 -1.83
N SER A 52 0.30 -3.64 -3.12
CA SER A 52 1.32 -3.46 -4.13
C SER A 52 1.43 -1.97 -4.52
N TRP A 53 2.00 -1.67 -5.67
CA TRP A 53 2.27 -0.30 -6.09
C TRP A 53 0.98 0.48 -6.38
N PHE A 54 0.92 1.76 -6.00
CA PHE A 54 -0.22 2.64 -6.33
C PHE A 54 0.10 3.55 -7.51
N PHE A 55 -0.90 3.87 -8.34
CA PHE A 55 -0.77 4.87 -9.41
C PHE A 55 -0.36 6.24 -8.90
N THR A 56 -0.78 6.60 -7.68
CA THR A 56 -0.41 7.87 -7.02
C THR A 56 1.11 8.02 -6.86
N HIS A 57 1.87 6.93 -6.88
CA HIS A 57 3.34 7.01 -6.85
C HIS A 57 3.90 7.77 -8.06
N PHE A 58 3.30 7.65 -9.26
CA PHE A 58 3.74 8.43 -10.42
C PHE A 58 3.51 9.94 -10.23
N LEU A 59 2.42 10.31 -9.54
CA LEU A 59 2.14 11.71 -9.20
C LEU A 59 3.11 12.26 -8.14
N MET A 60 3.58 11.41 -7.23
CA MET A 60 4.46 11.84 -6.13
C MET A 60 5.94 11.85 -6.52
N ALA A 61 6.41 10.80 -7.20
CA ALA A 61 7.83 10.60 -7.49
C ALA A 61 8.23 11.06 -8.90
N HIS A 62 7.32 11.01 -9.88
CA HIS A 62 7.67 11.18 -11.30
C HIS A 62 7.01 12.39 -11.96
N LEU A 63 6.08 13.08 -11.29
CA LEU A 63 5.33 14.17 -11.90
C LEU A 63 6.20 15.27 -12.52
N GLN A 64 7.27 15.67 -11.83
CA GLN A 64 8.17 16.72 -12.33
C GLN A 64 8.98 16.28 -13.55
N THR A 65 9.43 15.02 -13.58
CA THR A 65 10.21 14.50 -14.72
C THR A 65 9.31 14.19 -15.91
N ILE A 66 8.09 13.72 -15.68
CA ILE A 66 7.08 13.52 -16.71
C ILE A 66 6.76 14.87 -17.36
N LYS A 67 6.37 15.89 -16.58
CA LYS A 67 5.98 17.21 -17.13
C LYS A 67 7.13 18.00 -17.74
N GLY A 68 8.30 17.97 -17.11
CA GLY A 68 9.42 18.82 -17.51
C GLY A 68 10.34 18.19 -18.54
N LYS A 69 10.33 16.85 -18.66
CA LYS A 69 11.32 16.12 -19.46
C LYS A 69 10.73 14.95 -20.27
N ASN A 70 9.44 14.67 -20.17
CA ASN A 70 8.81 13.49 -20.79
C ASN A 70 9.52 12.18 -20.42
N MET A 71 9.93 12.04 -19.16
CA MET A 71 10.68 10.87 -18.69
C MET A 71 10.18 10.33 -17.37
N ILE A 72 10.20 8.99 -17.27
CA ILE A 72 10.11 8.27 -16.01
C ILE A 72 11.46 7.61 -15.77
N ILE A 73 12.00 7.74 -14.55
CA ILE A 73 13.32 7.21 -14.18
C ILE A 73 13.11 6.11 -13.15
N SER A 74 13.55 4.90 -13.46
CA SER A 74 13.44 3.74 -12.58
C SER A 74 14.73 2.92 -12.59
N MET A 75 15.01 2.22 -11.49
CA MET A 75 16.08 1.21 -11.38
C MET A 75 15.54 -0.22 -11.50
N SER A 76 14.30 -0.38 -11.98
CA SER A 76 13.64 -1.69 -12.11
C SER A 76 14.12 -2.53 -13.29
N GLY A 77 14.83 -1.94 -14.26
CA GLY A 77 15.04 -2.58 -15.57
C GLY A 77 13.69 -3.02 -16.17
N ASP A 78 13.66 -4.22 -16.73
CA ASP A 78 12.46 -4.87 -17.28
C ASP A 78 11.49 -5.40 -16.21
N GLY A 79 11.77 -5.12 -14.93
CA GLY A 79 10.94 -5.52 -13.81
C GLY A 79 9.52 -4.97 -13.92
N LYS A 80 8.54 -5.84 -13.70
CA LYS A 80 7.11 -5.49 -13.70
C LYS A 80 6.60 -5.32 -12.28
N ILE A 81 5.71 -4.36 -12.10
CA ILE A 81 5.01 -4.07 -10.85
C ILE A 81 3.52 -4.27 -11.05
N GLU A 82 2.85 -4.82 -10.03
CA GLU A 82 1.39 -4.85 -10.00
C GLU A 82 0.91 -3.49 -9.49
N ILE A 83 0.08 -2.81 -10.28
CA ILE A 83 -0.47 -1.52 -9.88
C ILE A 83 -1.88 -1.73 -9.34
N THR A 84 -2.08 -1.44 -8.07
CA THR A 84 -3.35 -1.66 -7.37
C THR A 84 -4.16 -0.37 -7.23
N SER A 85 -5.48 -0.53 -7.09
CA SER A 85 -6.41 0.58 -6.79
C SER A 85 -6.60 0.75 -5.29
N ASP A 86 -7.01 1.94 -4.87
CA ASP A 86 -7.20 2.28 -3.45
C ASP A 86 -8.46 1.63 -2.84
N ASP A 87 -9.34 1.03 -3.64
CA ASP A 87 -10.70 0.63 -3.24
C ASP A 87 -10.73 -0.41 -2.10
N LEU A 88 -9.82 -1.38 -2.12
CA LEU A 88 -9.73 -2.41 -1.07
C LEU A 88 -9.26 -1.85 0.28
N THR A 89 -8.62 -0.68 0.29
CA THR A 89 -8.26 -0.02 1.56
C THR A 89 -9.47 0.57 2.26
N VAL A 90 -10.42 1.09 1.48
CA VAL A 90 -11.64 1.73 1.99
C VAL A 90 -12.58 0.69 2.61
N SER A 91 -12.79 -0.46 1.96
CA SER A 91 -13.72 -1.49 2.45
C SER A 91 -13.33 -2.01 3.83
N SER A 92 -12.04 -2.29 4.05
CA SER A 92 -11.53 -2.78 5.34
C SER A 92 -11.76 -1.82 6.52
N LEU A 93 -11.91 -0.52 6.23
CA LEU A 93 -12.22 0.49 7.23
C LEU A 93 -13.73 0.69 7.45
N THR A 94 -14.54 0.47 6.41
CA THR A 94 -15.99 0.73 6.42
C THR A 94 -16.85 -0.48 6.74
N ASP A 95 -16.30 -1.69 6.63
CA ASP A 95 -17.06 -2.92 6.83
C ASP A 95 -17.53 -3.08 8.28
N LYS A 96 -18.77 -3.55 8.43
CA LYS A 96 -19.42 -3.68 9.74
C LYS A 96 -18.71 -4.67 10.67
N LYS A 97 -18.07 -5.69 10.08
CA LYS A 97 -17.28 -6.69 10.80
C LYS A 97 -15.82 -6.43 10.49
N SER A 98 -14.99 -6.50 11.52
CA SER A 98 -13.56 -6.62 11.35
C SER A 98 -13.22 -7.82 10.48
N HIS A 99 -12.17 -7.68 9.66
CA HIS A 99 -11.69 -8.78 8.83
C HIS A 99 -10.81 -9.75 9.64
N ASP A 100 -10.17 -9.25 10.69
CA ASP A 100 -9.27 -9.99 11.60
C ASP A 100 -8.22 -10.82 10.84
N MET A 101 -7.74 -10.26 9.73
CA MET A 101 -6.79 -10.92 8.83
C MET A 101 -5.90 -9.94 8.08
N GLY A 102 -4.83 -10.50 7.51
CA GLY A 102 -3.97 -9.81 6.56
C GLY A 102 -4.49 -9.96 5.13
N HIS A 103 -4.52 -8.87 4.38
CA HIS A 103 -4.85 -8.83 2.95
C HIS A 103 -3.61 -8.47 2.14
N ILE A 104 -3.28 -9.29 1.16
CA ILE A 104 -2.37 -8.91 0.09
C ILE A 104 -3.23 -8.29 -1.01
N ILE A 105 -2.96 -7.04 -1.35
CA ILE A 105 -3.74 -6.27 -2.31
C ILE A 105 -2.86 -6.05 -3.55
N THR A 106 -3.21 -6.73 -4.65
CA THR A 106 -2.46 -6.71 -5.90
C THR A 106 -3.25 -5.99 -7.00
N GLY A 107 -2.55 -5.61 -8.06
CA GLY A 107 -3.17 -5.17 -9.31
C GLY A 107 -3.62 -6.37 -10.15
N LEU A 108 -4.54 -6.13 -11.09
CA LEU A 108 -4.94 -7.14 -12.07
C LEU A 108 -3.87 -7.37 -13.14
N GLU A 109 -3.02 -6.36 -13.39
CA GLU A 109 -2.01 -6.38 -14.45
C GLU A 109 -0.61 -6.07 -13.91
N LEU A 110 0.37 -6.75 -14.51
CA LEU A 110 1.79 -6.53 -14.30
C LEU A 110 2.32 -5.59 -15.38
N LEU A 111 2.72 -4.39 -14.98
CA LEU A 111 3.21 -3.36 -15.88
C LEU A 111 4.68 -3.06 -15.59
N SER A 112 5.50 -3.01 -16.63
CA SER A 112 6.82 -2.39 -16.58
C SER A 112 6.69 -0.86 -16.60
N TYR A 113 7.77 -0.15 -16.26
CA TYR A 113 7.81 1.30 -16.42
C TYR A 113 7.69 1.73 -17.89
N ASP A 114 8.10 0.89 -18.83
CA ASP A 114 7.94 1.12 -20.27
C ASP A 114 6.47 0.96 -20.71
N ASP A 115 5.76 -0.03 -20.16
CA ASP A 115 4.31 -0.19 -20.39
C ASP A 115 3.56 1.06 -19.88
N VAL A 116 3.91 1.55 -18.69
CA VAL A 116 3.32 2.79 -18.13
C VAL A 116 3.67 4.01 -18.98
N ALA A 117 4.93 4.13 -19.43
CA ALA A 117 5.35 5.23 -20.30
C ALA A 117 4.58 5.23 -21.64
N THR A 118 4.29 4.05 -22.19
CA THR A 118 3.47 3.88 -23.40
C THR A 118 2.06 4.41 -23.16
N VAL A 119 1.40 3.97 -22.08
CA VAL A 119 0.06 4.47 -21.70
C VAL A 119 0.05 5.99 -21.51
N PHE A 120 1.07 6.55 -20.87
CA PHE A 120 1.16 8.01 -20.69
C PHE A 120 1.37 8.74 -22.02
N THR A 121 2.16 8.20 -22.94
CA THR A 121 2.35 8.78 -24.29
C THR A 121 1.05 8.76 -25.08
N GLU A 122 0.31 7.64 -25.04
CA GLU A 122 -1.00 7.52 -25.71
C GLU A 122 -2.03 8.51 -25.17
N MET A 123 -2.02 8.76 -23.84
CA MET A 123 -3.02 9.60 -23.18
C MET A 123 -2.66 11.09 -23.16
N LEU A 124 -1.37 11.43 -23.10
CA LEU A 124 -0.90 12.81 -22.94
C LEU A 124 -0.41 13.46 -24.25
N GLY A 125 -0.11 12.66 -25.28
CA GLY A 125 0.51 13.11 -26.54
C GLY A 125 2.02 13.33 -26.41
#